data_AF-A0A0L1KZV1-F1
#
_entry.id   AF-A0A0L1KZV1-F1
#
_cell.length_a   1.000
_cell.length_b   1.000
_cell.length_c   1.000
_cell.angle_alpha   90.00
_cell.angle_beta   90.00
_cell.angle_gamma   90.00
#
_symmetry.space_group_name_H-M   'P 1'
#
loop_
_entity.id
_entity.type
_entity.pdbx_description
1 polymer ?
#
loop_
_entity_poly.entity_id
_entity_poly.type
_entity_poly.pdbx_seq_one_letter_code
_entity_poly.pdbx_strand_id
1 'polypeptide(L)'
;MSKSLWNCMQYNVSSGSEFSACISKELKKYNYTSDYWILESHLVLLHHKQNALKRDVIGHYLYKSSNPYLNASQTADQLLVSSLYGYMEPRDIISGCKIPWPQAALLIDVHGNNRSVFWIRKDDVDFLGIRVKEGADFTQLFLGTKAISYTSCRNILDNGIRRTIESMCYSHFPHRKRGFRLSLLQHLLFKKSVREIP
;
A
#
# COMPACT_ATOMS: atom_id res chain seq x y z
N MET A 1 18.70 18.44 32.81
CA MET A 1 18.29 17.22 32.09
C MET A 1 17.12 17.56 31.18
N SER A 2 17.39 17.75 29.89
CA SER A 2 16.32 17.94 28.89
C SER A 2 15.51 16.65 28.86
N LYS A 3 14.22 16.73 29.25
CA LYS A 3 13.24 15.69 28.92
C LYS A 3 13.04 15.76 27.42
N SER A 4 14.01 15.20 26.71
CA SER A 4 13.86 14.45 25.49
C SER A 4 12.39 14.39 25.07
N LEU A 5 11.97 15.28 24.16
CA LEU A 5 10.69 15.27 23.45
C LEU A 5 10.65 14.06 22.51
N TRP A 6 10.92 12.87 23.03
CA TRP A 6 11.03 11.66 22.23
C TRP A 6 9.64 11.23 21.84
N ASN A 7 9.34 11.51 20.57
CA ASN A 7 8.34 10.88 19.72
C ASN A 7 7.12 10.31 20.46
N CYS A 8 6.17 11.21 20.75
CA CYS A 8 4.78 10.83 20.95
C CYS A 8 4.09 10.39 19.65
N MET A 9 4.83 10.16 18.56
CA MET A 9 4.28 9.88 17.25
C MET A 9 3.67 8.48 17.22
N GLN A 10 2.47 8.38 16.67
CA GLN A 10 1.77 7.12 16.44
C GLN A 10 1.49 7.00 14.95
N TYR A 11 1.56 5.79 14.43
CA TYR A 11 1.59 5.54 12.99
C TYR A 11 0.41 4.70 12.55
N ASN A 12 -0.29 5.14 11.51
CA ASN A 12 -1.27 4.32 10.81
C ASN A 12 -0.54 3.42 9.82
N VAL A 13 -0.53 2.11 10.09
CA VAL A 13 0.10 1.10 9.23
C VAL A 13 -0.51 1.12 7.84
N SER A 14 -1.83 1.31 7.75
CA SER A 14 -2.58 1.21 6.49
C SER A 14 -2.10 2.25 5.49
N SER A 15 -2.10 3.52 5.90
CA SER A 15 -1.74 4.65 5.04
C SER A 15 -0.25 4.96 5.02
N GLY A 16 0.54 4.40 5.95
CA GLY A 16 1.95 4.78 6.10
C GLY A 16 2.13 6.22 6.58
N SER A 17 1.15 6.75 7.31
CA SER A 17 1.14 8.14 7.76
C SER A 17 1.09 8.23 9.28
N GLU A 18 1.66 9.29 9.81
CA GLU A 18 1.48 9.67 11.21
C GLU A 18 0.02 10.07 11.48
N PHE A 19 -0.47 9.70 12.66
CA PHE A 19 -1.69 10.30 13.18
C PHE A 19 -1.44 11.74 13.59
N SER A 20 -2.49 12.58 13.53
CA SER A 20 -2.40 13.95 14.02
C SER A 20 -1.94 13.97 15.49
N ALA A 21 -1.29 15.07 15.91
CA ALA A 21 -0.75 15.17 17.27
C ALA A 21 -1.81 14.91 18.37
N CYS A 22 -3.06 15.32 18.14
CA CYS A 22 -4.18 15.06 19.05
C CYS A 22 -4.48 13.56 19.18
N ILE A 23 -4.62 12.87 18.05
CA ILE A 23 -4.90 11.43 18.01
C ILE A 23 -3.70 10.64 18.57
N SER A 24 -2.47 11.01 18.20
CA SER A 24 -1.25 10.39 18.72
C SER A 24 -1.16 10.48 20.24
N LYS A 25 -1.51 11.64 20.83
CA LYS A 25 -1.57 11.83 22.28
C LYS A 25 -2.65 10.98 22.94
N GLU A 26 -3.79 10.81 22.29
CA GLU A 26 -4.88 9.94 22.76
C GLU A 26 -4.44 8.47 22.78
N LEU A 27 -3.91 7.99 21.66
CA LEU A 27 -3.42 6.62 21.48
C LEU A 27 -2.29 6.26 22.47
N LYS A 28 -1.39 7.19 22.78
CA LYS A 28 -0.33 6.97 23.77
C LYS A 28 -0.84 6.67 25.18
N LYS A 29 -2.06 7.11 25.55
CA LYS A 29 -2.64 6.83 26.88
C LYS A 29 -2.83 5.34 27.15
N TYR A 30 -2.92 4.53 26.11
CA TYR A 30 -3.08 3.08 26.23
C TYR A 30 -1.77 2.33 26.58
N ASN A 31 -0.61 3.02 26.60
CA ASN A 31 0.68 2.47 27.03
C ASN A 31 1.10 1.16 26.34
N TYR A 32 0.74 1.00 25.06
CA TYR A 32 1.21 -0.13 24.25
C TYR A 32 2.69 -0.02 23.91
N THR A 33 3.34 -1.16 23.69
CA THR A 33 4.79 -1.25 23.40
C THR A 33 5.15 -0.92 21.95
N SER A 34 4.17 -0.86 21.04
CA SER A 34 4.36 -0.47 19.64
C SER A 34 3.71 0.87 19.36
N ASP A 35 4.28 1.63 18.42
CA ASP A 35 3.72 2.90 17.93
C ASP A 35 2.83 2.71 16.69
N TYR A 36 2.69 1.48 16.20
CA TYR A 36 2.00 1.16 14.95
C TYR A 36 0.58 0.66 15.21
N TRP A 37 -0.38 1.21 14.47
CA TRP A 37 -1.80 0.90 14.56
C TRP A 37 -2.38 0.50 13.22
N ILE A 38 -3.21 -0.53 13.21
CA ILE A 38 -3.86 -1.08 12.03
C ILE A 38 -5.37 -1.15 12.25
N LEU A 39 -6.16 -0.96 11.20
CA LEU A 39 -7.60 -1.21 11.27
C LEU A 39 -7.85 -2.71 11.44
N GLU A 40 -8.76 -3.08 12.34
CA GLU A 40 -9.09 -4.48 12.59
C GLU A 40 -9.53 -5.20 11.31
N SER A 41 -10.41 -4.58 10.50
CA SER A 41 -10.84 -5.19 9.24
C SER A 41 -9.69 -5.45 8.26
N HIS A 42 -8.64 -4.63 8.26
CA HIS A 42 -7.48 -4.85 7.41
C HIS A 42 -6.68 -6.05 7.92
N LEU A 43 -6.47 -6.16 9.23
CA LEU A 43 -5.79 -7.29 9.83
C LEU A 43 -6.52 -8.62 9.54
N VAL A 44 -7.85 -8.62 9.65
CA VAL A 44 -8.69 -9.79 9.32
C VAL A 44 -8.49 -10.22 7.86
N LEU A 45 -8.49 -9.27 6.93
CA LEU A 45 -8.31 -9.56 5.51
C LEU A 45 -6.90 -10.05 5.17
N LEU A 46 -5.87 -9.56 5.86
CA LEU A 46 -4.49 -10.02 5.66
C LEU A 46 -4.24 -11.43 6.16
N HIS A 47 -4.88 -11.82 7.26
CA HIS A 47 -4.61 -13.10 7.91
C HIS A 47 -5.51 -14.24 7.48
N HIS A 48 -6.48 -14.01 6.58
CA HIS A 48 -7.43 -14.93 5.92
C HIS A 48 -8.12 -16.03 6.76
N LYS A 49 -7.46 -16.72 7.70
CA LYS A 49 -7.98 -17.74 8.62
C LYS A 49 -7.17 -17.80 9.92
N GLN A 50 -7.85 -17.49 11.03
CA GLN A 50 -7.62 -17.93 12.42
C GLN A 50 -6.42 -17.33 13.22
N ASN A 51 -6.73 -16.84 14.43
CA ASN A 51 -5.83 -16.36 15.49
C ASN A 51 -4.99 -15.09 15.21
N ALA A 52 -5.52 -14.12 14.47
CA ALA A 52 -4.84 -12.83 14.26
C ALA A 52 -4.69 -11.99 15.55
N LEU A 53 -5.57 -12.22 16.53
CA LEU A 53 -5.64 -11.48 17.79
C LEU A 53 -5.11 -12.33 18.95
N LYS A 54 -4.42 -11.69 19.88
CA LYS A 54 -4.24 -12.27 21.22
C LYS A 54 -5.61 -12.46 21.89
N ARG A 55 -5.73 -13.33 22.89
CA ARG A 55 -6.99 -13.43 23.67
C ARG A 55 -7.28 -12.07 24.34
N ASP A 56 -8.56 -11.68 24.38
CA ASP A 56 -9.06 -10.45 25.04
C ASP A 56 -8.55 -9.11 24.46
N VAL A 57 -8.54 -8.97 23.13
CA VAL A 57 -8.15 -7.72 22.46
C VAL A 57 -9.30 -6.70 22.45
N ILE A 58 -9.05 -5.53 23.05
CA ILE A 58 -9.95 -4.37 22.97
C ILE A 58 -9.51 -3.49 21.80
N GLY A 59 -10.40 -3.31 20.83
CA GLY A 59 -10.23 -2.37 19.74
C GLY A 59 -10.53 -0.93 20.14
N HIS A 60 -9.77 0.01 19.59
CA HIS A 60 -9.88 1.43 19.91
C HIS A 60 -10.50 2.21 18.77
N TYR A 61 -11.67 2.80 19.00
CA TYR A 61 -12.37 3.61 18.00
C TYR A 61 -11.81 5.03 18.00
N LEU A 62 -11.06 5.38 16.96
CA LEU A 62 -10.61 6.75 16.75
C LEU A 62 -11.71 7.57 16.09
N TYR A 63 -11.81 8.85 16.45
CA TYR A 63 -12.84 9.81 16.04
C TYR A 63 -13.47 9.53 14.65
N LYS A 64 -14.79 9.27 14.64
CA LYS A 64 -15.63 8.96 13.45
C LYS A 64 -15.29 7.68 12.68
N SER A 65 -14.33 6.87 13.13
CA SER A 65 -14.08 5.56 12.54
C SER A 65 -15.17 4.58 12.99
N SER A 66 -15.85 3.95 12.04
CA SER A 66 -16.76 2.83 12.30
C SER A 66 -16.04 1.50 12.58
N ASN A 67 -14.72 1.49 12.42
CA ASN A 67 -13.87 0.31 12.49
C ASN A 67 -12.76 0.55 13.53
N PRO A 68 -12.59 -0.33 14.51
CA PRO A 68 -11.60 -0.12 15.55
C PRO A 68 -10.18 -0.25 15.01
N TYR A 69 -9.27 0.48 15.64
CA TYR A 69 -7.84 0.33 15.47
C TYR A 69 -7.29 -0.61 16.53
N LEU A 70 -6.34 -1.44 16.12
CA LEU A 70 -5.56 -2.32 16.97
C LEU A 70 -4.11 -1.86 16.94
N ASN A 71 -3.48 -1.80 18.10
CA ASN A 71 -2.05 -1.62 18.19
C ASN A 71 -1.34 -2.90 17.76
N ALA A 72 -0.20 -2.80 17.07
CA ALA A 72 0.56 -3.96 16.63
C ALA A 72 0.99 -4.87 17.80
N SER A 73 1.18 -4.33 19.02
CA SER A 73 1.49 -5.17 20.20
C SER A 73 0.32 -6.07 20.65
N GLN A 74 -0.90 -5.78 20.21
CA GLN A 74 -2.10 -6.58 20.49
C GLN A 74 -2.27 -7.74 19.50
N THR A 75 -1.53 -7.76 18.39
CA THR A 75 -1.63 -8.83 17.38
C THR A 75 -0.70 -9.99 17.71
N ALA A 76 -0.99 -11.17 17.14
CA ALA A 76 -0.14 -12.35 17.30
C ALA A 76 1.26 -12.13 16.68
N ASP A 77 1.34 -11.41 15.57
CA ASP A 77 2.58 -11.08 14.87
C ASP A 77 2.78 -9.55 14.79
N GLN A 78 3.33 -8.99 15.86
CA GLN A 78 3.61 -7.56 15.97
C GLN A 78 4.60 -7.08 14.89
N LEU A 79 5.63 -7.89 14.61
CA LEU A 79 6.70 -7.51 13.68
C LEU A 79 6.18 -7.46 12.25
N LEU A 80 5.36 -8.44 11.86
CA LEU A 80 4.68 -8.42 10.58
C LEU A 80 3.85 -7.15 10.41
N VAL A 81 2.96 -6.84 11.36
CA VAL A 81 2.09 -5.66 11.28
C VAL A 81 2.89 -4.37 11.17
N SER A 82 3.91 -4.19 11.99
CA SER A 82 4.79 -3.02 11.89
C SER A 82 5.51 -2.95 10.54
N SER A 83 5.90 -4.09 9.97
CA SER A 83 6.61 -4.13 8.68
C SER A 83 5.74 -3.77 7.47
N LEU A 84 4.42 -3.79 7.63
CA LEU A 84 3.45 -3.41 6.60
C LEU A 84 3.23 -1.91 6.50
N TYR A 85 3.88 -1.10 7.36
CA TYR A 85 3.75 0.35 7.38
C TYR A 85 3.96 0.97 5.99
N GLY A 86 2.90 1.57 5.44
CA GLY A 86 2.91 2.22 4.14
C GLY A 86 2.83 1.27 2.94
N TYR A 87 2.68 -0.03 3.16
CA TYR A 87 2.53 -1.04 2.09
C TYR A 87 1.10 -1.56 1.91
N MET A 88 0.18 -1.13 2.77
CA MET A 88 -1.19 -1.62 2.83
C MET A 88 -2.18 -0.89 1.94
N GLU A 89 -1.71 0.04 1.10
CA GLU A 89 -2.55 0.73 0.12
C GLU A 89 -2.04 0.48 -1.31
N PRO A 90 -2.30 -0.71 -1.88
CA PRO A 90 -2.08 -0.97 -3.28
C PRO A 90 -2.69 0.12 -4.18
N ARG A 91 -1.92 0.50 -5.19
CA ARG A 91 -2.20 1.57 -6.14
C ARG A 91 -1.94 1.09 -7.54
N ASP A 92 -2.84 1.48 -8.41
CA ASP A 92 -2.68 1.31 -9.84
C ASP A 92 -1.57 2.27 -10.33
N ILE A 93 -0.58 1.70 -11.00
CA ILE A 93 0.66 2.39 -11.38
C ILE A 93 0.43 3.53 -12.36
N ILE A 94 -0.54 3.35 -13.27
CA ILE A 94 -0.80 4.29 -14.38
C ILE A 94 -1.64 5.46 -13.87
N SER A 95 -2.63 5.19 -13.04
CA SER A 95 -3.53 6.21 -12.50
C SER A 95 -3.04 6.83 -11.19
N GLY A 96 -2.16 6.15 -10.44
CA GLY A 96 -1.78 6.50 -9.06
C GLY A 96 -2.90 6.33 -8.04
N CYS A 97 -4.09 5.92 -8.50
CA CYS A 97 -5.28 5.76 -7.66
C CYS A 97 -5.15 4.53 -6.76
N LYS A 98 -5.68 4.65 -5.54
CA LYS A 98 -5.83 3.50 -4.64
C LYS A 98 -6.72 2.45 -5.31
N ILE A 99 -6.29 1.20 -5.23
CA ILE A 99 -7.14 0.06 -5.54
C ILE A 99 -8.13 -0.08 -4.37
N PRO A 100 -9.45 -0.22 -4.63
CA PRO A 100 -10.44 -0.26 -3.56
C PRO A 100 -10.33 -1.54 -2.72
N TRP A 101 -10.71 -1.42 -1.45
CA TRP A 101 -10.99 -2.56 -0.59
C TRP A 101 -12.34 -3.19 -0.96
N PRO A 102 -12.50 -4.53 -0.84
CA PRO A 102 -11.56 -5.50 -0.27
C PRO A 102 -10.51 -6.05 -1.25
N GLN A 103 -10.61 -5.75 -2.56
CA GLN A 103 -9.73 -6.34 -3.58
C GLN A 103 -8.26 -6.01 -3.37
N ALA A 104 -7.95 -4.82 -2.84
CA ALA A 104 -6.61 -4.43 -2.45
C ALA A 104 -5.93 -5.45 -1.51
N ALA A 105 -6.68 -6.11 -0.62
CA ALA A 105 -6.14 -7.11 0.31
C ALA A 105 -5.40 -8.24 -0.41
N LEU A 106 -5.94 -8.69 -1.54
CA LEU A 106 -5.39 -9.80 -2.33
C LEU A 106 -4.04 -9.46 -2.98
N LEU A 107 -3.72 -8.17 -3.07
CA LEU A 107 -2.44 -7.70 -3.60
C LEU A 107 -1.40 -7.48 -2.49
N ILE A 108 -1.77 -7.51 -1.21
CA ILE A 108 -0.81 -7.27 -0.14
C ILE A 108 -0.10 -8.58 0.17
N ASP A 109 1.17 -8.68 -0.24
CA ASP A 109 2.04 -9.78 0.16
C ASP A 109 2.55 -9.57 1.59
N VAL A 110 1.90 -10.24 2.54
CA VAL A 110 2.29 -10.26 3.95
C VAL A 110 3.66 -10.88 4.19
N HIS A 111 4.12 -11.80 3.34
CA HIS A 111 5.41 -12.47 3.52
C HIS A 111 6.59 -11.67 2.96
N GLY A 112 6.33 -10.54 2.30
CA GLY A 112 7.34 -9.52 2.01
C GLY A 112 8.22 -9.78 0.78
N ASN A 113 7.95 -10.84 0.01
CA ASN A 113 8.65 -11.09 -1.26
C ASN A 113 8.39 -9.95 -2.27
N ASN A 114 7.23 -9.31 -2.17
CA ASN A 114 6.79 -8.28 -3.11
C ASN A 114 6.29 -7.00 -2.43
N ARG A 115 7.12 -6.37 -1.56
CA ARG A 115 6.81 -5.08 -0.89
C ARG A 115 6.75 -3.88 -1.84
N SER A 116 5.72 -3.82 -2.67
CA SER A 116 5.37 -2.67 -3.49
C SER A 116 3.92 -2.30 -3.29
N VAL A 117 3.66 -1.00 -3.12
CA VAL A 117 2.31 -0.45 -3.22
C VAL A 117 1.87 -0.25 -4.66
N PHE A 118 2.76 -0.36 -5.64
CA PHE A 118 2.43 -0.07 -7.04
C PHE A 118 2.24 -1.35 -7.85
N TRP A 119 1.10 -1.42 -8.52
CA TRP A 119 0.60 -2.57 -9.26
C TRP A 119 0.19 -2.14 -10.66
N ILE A 120 0.54 -2.93 -11.66
CA ILE A 120 0.19 -2.67 -13.06
C ILE A 120 -0.76 -3.74 -13.57
N ARG A 121 -1.75 -3.34 -14.37
CA ARG A 121 -2.67 -4.28 -15.01
C ARG A 121 -1.97 -5.01 -16.14
N LYS A 122 -2.37 -6.26 -16.37
CA LYS A 122 -1.90 -7.04 -17.53
C LYS A 122 -2.19 -6.33 -18.84
N ASP A 123 -3.40 -5.82 -19.04
CA ASP A 123 -3.79 -5.09 -20.25
C ASP A 123 -2.86 -3.88 -20.52
N ASP A 124 -2.44 -3.17 -19.47
CA ASP A 124 -1.52 -2.03 -19.60
C ASP A 124 -0.09 -2.49 -19.92
N VAL A 125 0.36 -3.60 -19.35
CA VAL A 125 1.65 -4.23 -19.68
C VAL A 125 1.69 -4.58 -21.16
N ASP A 126 0.66 -5.26 -21.66
CA ASP A 126 0.55 -5.74 -23.04
C ASP A 126 0.46 -4.55 -24.01
N PHE A 127 -0.38 -3.57 -23.71
CA PHE A 127 -0.56 -2.37 -24.55
C PHE A 127 0.73 -1.53 -24.67
N LEU A 128 1.43 -1.34 -23.55
CA LEU A 128 2.63 -0.52 -23.49
C LEU A 128 3.90 -1.28 -23.91
N GLY A 129 3.82 -2.60 -24.12
CA GLY A 129 4.99 -3.43 -24.43
C GLY A 129 5.99 -3.49 -23.27
N ILE A 130 5.51 -3.45 -22.02
CA ILE A 130 6.35 -3.51 -20.83
C ILE A 130 6.84 -4.94 -20.63
N ARG A 131 8.16 -5.11 -20.46
CA ARG A 131 8.74 -6.41 -20.14
C ARG A 131 8.65 -6.68 -18.65
N VAL A 132 8.12 -7.85 -18.28
CA VAL A 132 8.08 -8.36 -16.91
C VAL A 132 9.04 -9.54 -16.74
N LYS A 133 9.44 -9.84 -15.50
CA LYS A 133 10.27 -10.99 -15.15
C LYS A 133 9.61 -12.28 -15.63
N GLU A 134 10.42 -13.21 -16.07
CA GLU A 134 9.96 -14.58 -16.34
C GLU A 134 9.41 -15.19 -15.04
N GLY A 135 8.26 -15.87 -15.13
CA GLY A 135 7.55 -16.39 -13.96
C GLY A 135 6.88 -15.32 -13.08
N ALA A 136 6.71 -14.08 -13.55
CA ALA A 136 5.97 -13.07 -12.82
C ALA A 136 4.49 -13.48 -12.64
N ASP A 137 4.08 -13.65 -11.39
CA ASP A 137 2.69 -13.95 -11.06
C ASP A 137 1.78 -12.75 -11.30
N PHE A 138 0.62 -13.03 -11.89
CA PHE A 138 -0.47 -12.08 -12.03
C PHE A 138 -1.61 -12.46 -11.09
N THR A 139 -1.89 -11.59 -10.12
CA THR A 139 -3.01 -11.73 -9.20
C THR A 139 -4.29 -11.26 -9.87
N GLN A 140 -5.29 -12.13 -9.94
CA GLN A 140 -6.58 -11.82 -10.55
C GLN A 140 -7.54 -11.22 -9.50
N LEU A 141 -8.07 -10.04 -9.79
CA LEU A 141 -9.10 -9.36 -9.00
C LEU A 141 -10.43 -9.37 -9.75
N PHE A 142 -11.52 -9.60 -9.03
CA PHE A 142 -12.87 -9.55 -9.59
C PHE A 142 -13.57 -8.24 -9.18
N LEU A 143 -13.89 -7.41 -10.17
CA LEU A 143 -14.69 -6.19 -10.01
C LEU A 143 -16.06 -6.41 -10.64
N GLY A 144 -17.01 -6.89 -9.83
CA GLY A 144 -18.29 -7.39 -10.33
C GLY A 144 -18.07 -8.65 -11.17
N THR A 145 -18.48 -8.63 -12.43
CA THR A 145 -18.28 -9.75 -13.38
C THR A 145 -16.96 -9.67 -14.14
N LYS A 146 -16.22 -8.56 -14.04
CA LYS A 146 -14.97 -8.37 -14.79
C LYS A 146 -13.79 -8.84 -13.95
N ALA A 147 -13.01 -9.75 -14.50
CA ALA A 147 -11.69 -10.08 -13.98
C ALA A 147 -10.64 -9.08 -14.50
N ILE A 148 -9.77 -8.60 -13.60
CA ILE A 148 -8.64 -7.73 -13.90
C ILE A 148 -7.40 -8.33 -13.25
N SER A 149 -6.37 -8.58 -14.05
CA SER A 149 -5.12 -9.19 -13.59
C SER A 149 -4.07 -8.11 -13.31
N TYR A 150 -3.43 -8.17 -12.16
CA TYR A 150 -2.38 -7.24 -11.74
C TYR A 150 -1.07 -7.97 -11.45
N THR A 151 0.06 -7.33 -11.73
CA THR A 151 1.38 -7.73 -11.23
C THR A 151 2.02 -6.58 -10.47
N SER A 152 2.86 -6.90 -9.48
CA SER A 152 3.68 -5.93 -8.77
C SER A 152 4.64 -5.21 -9.73
N CYS A 153 4.85 -3.91 -9.54
CA CYS A 153 5.82 -3.13 -10.34
C CYS A 153 7.26 -3.65 -10.21
N ARG A 154 7.59 -4.38 -9.13
CA ARG A 154 8.91 -5.01 -8.94
C ARG A 154 9.18 -6.12 -9.95
N ASN A 155 8.15 -6.62 -10.62
CA ASN A 155 8.29 -7.58 -11.70
C ASN A 155 8.62 -6.91 -13.04
N ILE A 156 8.57 -5.58 -13.15
CA ILE A 156 8.95 -4.87 -14.38
C ILE A 156 10.48 -4.89 -14.53
N LEU A 157 10.97 -5.33 -15.69
CA LEU A 157 12.41 -5.42 -16.01
C LEU A 157 13.00 -4.10 -16.49
N ASP A 158 12.20 -3.20 -17.04
CA ASP A 158 12.68 -1.90 -17.51
C ASP A 158 12.89 -0.96 -16.32
N ASN A 159 14.13 -0.90 -15.83
CA ASN A 159 14.54 -0.03 -14.72
C ASN A 159 14.26 1.45 -14.98
N GLY A 160 14.26 1.89 -16.24
CA GLY A 160 13.93 3.27 -16.60
C GLY A 160 12.46 3.55 -16.34
N ILE A 161 11.57 2.68 -16.81
CA ILE A 161 10.13 2.75 -16.54
C ILE A 161 9.86 2.66 -15.04
N ARG A 162 10.50 1.72 -14.35
CA ARG A 162 10.33 1.55 -12.89
C ARG A 162 10.71 2.81 -12.10
N ARG A 163 11.88 3.40 -12.38
CA ARG A 163 12.33 4.63 -11.70
C ARG A 163 11.46 5.83 -12.03
N THR A 164 11.04 5.98 -13.29
CA THR A 164 10.12 7.06 -13.68
C THR A 164 8.81 6.95 -12.91
N ILE A 165 8.25 5.75 -12.84
CA ILE A 165 7.02 5.48 -12.10
C ILE A 165 7.20 5.78 -10.61
N GLU A 166 8.21 5.20 -9.96
CA GLU A 166 8.48 5.41 -8.54
C GLU A 166 8.67 6.91 -8.25
N SER A 167 9.51 7.59 -9.03
CA SER A 167 9.76 9.04 -8.89
C SER A 167 8.50 9.89 -9.06
N MET A 168 7.63 9.55 -10.01
CA MET A 168 6.38 10.30 -10.24
C MET A 168 5.36 10.03 -9.14
N CYS A 169 5.28 8.81 -8.63
CA CYS A 169 4.34 8.45 -7.58
C CYS A 169 4.76 8.98 -6.19
N TYR A 170 6.05 9.05 -5.87
CA TYR A 170 6.54 9.59 -4.60
C TYR A 170 6.51 11.13 -4.52
N SER A 171 6.60 11.82 -5.66
CA SER A 171 6.58 13.29 -5.72
C SER A 171 5.17 13.90 -5.72
N HIS A 172 4.11 13.09 -5.83
CA HIS A 172 2.73 13.55 -5.99
C HIS A 172 1.76 12.94 -4.97
N PHE A 173 1.67 13.55 -3.80
CA PHE A 173 0.54 13.42 -2.87
C PHE A 173 0.09 14.83 -2.42
N PRO A 174 -1.21 15.20 -2.31
CA PRO A 174 -2.45 14.59 -2.81
C PRO A 174 -3.39 15.58 -3.56
N HIS A 175 -2.90 16.55 -4.37
CA HIS A 175 -3.78 17.60 -4.93
C HIS A 175 -3.92 17.72 -6.47
N ARG A 176 -3.26 16.90 -7.30
CA ARG A 176 -3.40 17.02 -8.78
C ARG A 176 -3.62 15.68 -9.49
N LYS A 177 -4.88 15.21 -9.48
CA LYS A 177 -5.29 13.92 -10.07
C LYS A 177 -5.33 13.87 -11.61
N ARG A 178 -5.44 15.00 -12.33
CA ARG A 178 -5.59 15.00 -13.81
C ARG A 178 -4.28 15.13 -14.59
N GLY A 179 -3.26 15.79 -14.05
CA GLY A 179 -1.98 15.99 -14.75
C GLY A 179 -1.10 14.72 -14.82
N PHE A 180 -1.19 13.86 -13.79
CA PHE A 180 -0.36 12.67 -13.63
C PHE A 180 -0.56 11.62 -14.73
N ARG A 181 -1.82 11.34 -15.08
CA ARG A 181 -2.16 10.30 -16.06
C ARG A 181 -1.65 10.64 -17.46
N LEU A 182 -1.70 11.93 -17.83
CA LEU A 182 -1.24 12.39 -19.15
C LEU A 182 0.28 12.37 -19.26
N SER A 183 1.03 12.79 -18.23
CA SER A 183 2.50 12.84 -18.32
C SER A 183 3.15 11.45 -18.34
N LEU A 184 2.66 10.49 -17.56
CA LEU A 184 3.22 9.13 -17.55
C LEU A 184 2.89 8.39 -18.86
N LEU A 185 1.63 8.44 -19.32
CA LEU A 185 1.26 7.87 -20.62
C LEU A 185 2.00 8.55 -21.77
N GLN A 186 2.12 9.88 -21.78
CA GLN A 186 2.91 10.59 -22.80
C GLN A 186 4.38 10.17 -22.76
N HIS A 187 4.99 10.03 -21.57
CA HIS A 187 6.37 9.58 -21.45
C HIS A 187 6.57 8.14 -21.96
N LEU A 188 5.64 7.24 -21.62
CA LEU A 188 5.70 5.83 -22.04
C LEU A 188 5.44 5.69 -23.54
N LEU A 189 4.46 6.42 -24.09
CA LEU A 189 4.15 6.44 -25.52
C LEU A 189 5.27 7.09 -26.34
N PHE A 190 5.89 8.17 -25.84
CA PHE A 190 7.03 8.81 -26.49
C PHE A 190 8.26 7.87 -26.53
N LYS A 191 8.54 7.15 -25.44
CA LYS A 191 9.61 6.13 -25.46
C LYS A 191 9.32 4.99 -26.43
N LYS A 192 8.05 4.60 -26.58
CA LYS A 192 7.63 3.58 -27.55
C LYS A 192 7.87 4.07 -28.98
N SER A 193 7.44 5.30 -29.31
CA SER A 193 7.64 5.86 -30.66
C SER A 193 9.11 6.03 -31.03
N VAL A 194 9.99 6.33 -30.08
CA VAL A 194 11.44 6.46 -30.34
C VAL A 194 12.12 5.11 -30.61
N ARG A 195 11.62 4.00 -30.04
CA ARG A 195 12.17 2.66 -30.29
C ARG A 195 11.71 2.03 -31.61
N GLU A 196 10.67 2.58 -32.23
CA GLU A 196 10.09 2.09 -33.50
C GLU A 196 10.59 2.87 -34.72
N ILE A 197 11.50 3.83 -34.55
CA ILE A 197 12.19 4.49 -35.68
C ILE A 197 13.42 3.63 -36.05
N PRO A 198 13.48 3.07 -37.27
CA PRO A 198 14.57 2.20 -37.72
C PRO A 198 15.91 2.94 -37.85
#